data_AF-A0A7S3GW79-F1
#
_entry.id   AF-A0A7S3GW79-F1
#
_cell.length_a   1.000
_cell.length_b   1.000
_cell.length_c   1.000
_cell.angle_alpha   90.00
_cell.angle_beta   90.00
_cell.angle_gamma   90.00
#
_symmetry.space_group_name_H-M   'P 1'
#
loop_
_entity.id
_entity.type
_entity.pdbx_description
1 polymer ?
#
loop_
_entity_poly.entity_id
_entity_poly.type
_entity_poly.pdbx_seq_one_letter_code
_entity_poly.pdbx_strand_id
1 'polypeptide(L)'
;EFEEVHDYSDEDVDELEVSQQDRIEMVFSKARHNHMDEVLTAIQNGFNVNTKDVYGNTIIHVCAQNNRKKLAATLLQKYPQCNMHAENHKHFTPVDYAEKYGFAGMATWLRESIAQNESQAARNVSKFR
;
A
#
# COMPACT_ATOMS: atom_id res chain seq x y z
N GLU A 1 -48.56 38.07 11.47
CA GLU A 1 -48.82 36.82 10.74
C GLU A 1 -48.03 36.88 9.44
N PHE A 2 -47.35 35.80 9.09
CA PHE A 2 -46.40 35.61 7.97
C PHE A 2 -45.02 36.25 8.13
N GLU A 3 -43.91 35.58 7.87
CA GLU A 3 -43.56 34.15 7.94
C GLU A 3 -42.04 34.21 8.11
N GLU A 4 -41.54 33.63 9.18
CA GLU A 4 -40.12 33.65 9.50
C GLU A 4 -39.41 32.73 8.49
N VAL A 5 -38.80 33.34 7.48
CA VAL A 5 -37.98 32.61 6.50
C VAL A 5 -36.73 32.17 7.26
N HIS A 6 -36.77 30.97 7.83
CA HIS A 6 -35.57 30.31 8.32
C HIS A 6 -34.66 30.09 7.12
N ASP A 7 -33.69 31.00 7.00
CA ASP A 7 -32.47 30.85 6.25
C ASP A 7 -31.90 29.47 6.62
N TYR A 8 -32.05 28.51 5.71
CA TYR A 8 -31.42 27.20 5.83
C TYR A 8 -29.93 27.42 5.64
N SER A 9 -29.29 27.94 6.69
CA SER A 9 -27.85 28.01 6.81
C SER A 9 -27.30 26.64 6.47
N ASP A 10 -26.42 26.64 5.48
CA ASP A 10 -25.56 25.55 5.05
C ASP A 10 -25.48 24.47 6.13
N GLU A 11 -26.04 23.30 5.83
CA GLU A 11 -25.79 22.11 6.62
C GLU A 11 -24.27 21.98 6.72
N ASP A 12 -23.73 22.30 7.89
CA ASP A 12 -22.39 21.96 8.32
C ASP A 12 -22.31 20.43 8.21
N VAL A 13 -21.99 19.95 7.01
CA VAL A 13 -21.48 18.61 6.79
C VAL A 13 -20.14 18.63 7.48
N ASP A 14 -20.16 18.33 8.77
CA ASP A 14 -19.00 17.97 9.55
C ASP A 14 -18.42 16.77 8.81
N GLU A 15 -17.51 17.03 7.88
CA GLU A 15 -16.80 16.05 7.09
C GLU A 15 -15.94 15.30 8.11
N LEU A 16 -16.55 14.29 8.75
CA LEU A 16 -15.95 13.55 9.85
C LEU A 16 -14.55 13.12 9.41
N GLU A 17 -13.54 13.80 9.96
CA GLU A 17 -12.17 13.62 9.54
C GLU A 17 -11.80 12.16 9.83
N VAL A 18 -11.73 11.35 8.78
CA VAL A 18 -11.41 9.93 8.92
C VAL A 18 -10.04 9.85 9.57
N SER A 19 -9.96 9.20 10.72
CA SER A 19 -8.69 9.11 11.44
C SER A 19 -7.63 8.49 10.53
N GLN A 20 -6.38 8.93 10.68
CA GLN A 20 -5.28 8.37 9.88
C GLN A 20 -5.24 6.83 9.98
N GLN A 21 -5.55 6.28 11.14
CA GLN A 21 -5.57 4.84 11.38
C GLN A 21 -6.69 4.14 10.59
N ASP A 22 -7.88 4.72 10.53
CA ASP A 22 -9.00 4.19 9.76
C ASP A 22 -8.71 4.25 8.26
N ARG A 23 -8.08 5.34 7.80
CA ARG A 23 -7.63 5.47 6.41
C ARG A 23 -6.61 4.38 6.05
N ILE A 24 -5.68 4.07 6.95
CA ILE A 24 -4.70 2.99 6.74
C ILE A 24 -5.39 1.64 6.64
N GLU A 25 -6.25 1.28 7.60
CA GLU A 25 -6.95 -0.01 7.59
C GLU A 25 -7.86 -0.13 6.36
N MET A 26 -8.52 0.95 5.95
CA MET A 26 -9.32 0.99 4.73
C MET A 26 -8.50 0.60 3.51
N VAL A 27 -7.37 1.28 3.25
CA VAL A 27 -6.50 0.99 2.09
C VAL A 27 -5.93 -0.42 2.16
N PHE A 28 -5.54 -0.89 3.34
CA PHE A 28 -5.02 -2.23 3.55
C PHE A 28 -6.08 -3.31 3.30
N SER A 29 -7.33 -3.07 3.71
CA SER A 29 -8.46 -3.94 3.41
C SER A 29 -8.71 -4.03 1.90
N LYS A 30 -8.66 -2.92 1.16
CA LYS A 30 -8.75 -2.91 -0.30
C LYS A 30 -7.66 -3.76 -0.96
N ALA A 31 -6.43 -3.68 -0.47
CA ALA A 31 -5.33 -4.53 -0.94
C ALA A 31 -5.59 -6.02 -0.66
N ARG A 32 -6.06 -6.36 0.56
CA ARG A 32 -6.41 -7.73 0.98
C ARG A 32 -7.45 -8.36 0.04
N HIS A 33 -8.45 -7.58 -0.36
CA HIS A 33 -9.55 -8.01 -1.23
C HIS A 33 -9.30 -7.78 -2.74
N ASN A 34 -8.09 -7.39 -3.14
CA ASN A 34 -7.70 -7.18 -4.55
C ASN A 34 -8.46 -6.04 -5.26
N HIS A 35 -8.88 -5.01 -4.53
CA HIS A 35 -9.47 -3.79 -5.10
C HIS A 35 -8.35 -2.87 -5.59
N MET A 36 -7.68 -3.30 -6.66
CA MET A 36 -6.45 -2.68 -7.18
C MET A 36 -6.64 -1.20 -7.48
N ASP A 37 -7.73 -0.82 -8.16
CA ASP A 37 -7.95 0.55 -8.60
C ASP A 37 -8.15 1.50 -7.40
N GLU A 38 -8.84 1.04 -6.36
CA GLU A 38 -9.03 1.81 -5.12
C GLU A 38 -7.70 2.03 -4.37
N VAL A 39 -6.85 0.99 -4.31
CA VAL A 39 -5.50 1.11 -3.72
C VAL A 39 -4.65 2.11 -4.50
N LEU A 40 -4.65 2.02 -5.83
CA LEU A 40 -3.87 2.91 -6.67
C LEU A 40 -4.37 4.36 -6.58
N THR A 41 -5.69 4.56 -6.57
CA THR A 41 -6.32 5.87 -6.39
C THR A 41 -5.95 6.48 -5.04
N ALA A 42 -5.95 5.68 -3.96
CA ALA A 42 -5.54 6.17 -2.64
C ALA A 42 -4.08 6.66 -2.66
N ILE A 43 -3.17 5.94 -3.32
CA ILE A 43 -1.76 6.35 -3.44
C ILE A 43 -1.61 7.60 -4.30
N GLN A 44 -2.37 7.71 -5.40
CA GLN A 44 -2.41 8.91 -6.23
C GLN A 44 -2.90 10.13 -5.43
N ASN A 45 -3.84 9.92 -4.50
CA ASN A 45 -4.34 10.93 -3.56
C ASN A 45 -3.45 11.10 -2.32
N GLY A 46 -2.16 10.77 -2.42
CA GLY A 46 -1.16 11.04 -1.37
C GLY A 46 -1.07 9.99 -0.26
N PHE A 47 -1.70 8.81 -0.38
CA PHE A 47 -1.39 7.70 0.52
C PHE A 47 0.05 7.23 0.30
N ASN A 48 0.88 7.26 1.34
CA ASN A 48 2.26 6.81 1.24
C ASN A 48 2.31 5.28 1.07
N VAL A 49 2.89 4.79 -0.03
CA VAL A 49 3.01 3.35 -0.34
C VAL A 49 3.80 2.55 0.71
N ASN A 50 4.67 3.22 1.47
CA ASN A 50 5.48 2.63 2.54
C ASN A 50 4.85 2.77 3.94
N THR A 51 3.60 3.24 4.00
CA THR A 51 2.84 3.30 5.27
C THR A 51 2.76 1.91 5.90
N LYS A 52 2.86 1.88 7.23
CA LYS A 52 2.73 0.66 8.03
C LYS A 52 1.37 0.63 8.73
N ASP A 53 0.75 -0.53 8.79
CA ASP A 53 -0.43 -0.78 9.64
C ASP A 53 -0.04 -0.92 11.13
N VAL A 54 -1.03 -1.21 11.99
CA VAL A 54 -0.84 -1.42 13.44
C VAL A 54 0.12 -2.57 13.78
N TYR A 55 0.38 -3.48 12.84
CA TYR A 55 1.28 -4.61 13.01
C TYR A 55 2.66 -4.37 12.38
N GLY A 56 2.89 -3.18 11.81
CA GLY A 56 4.11 -2.83 11.10
C GLY A 56 4.15 -3.35 9.67
N ASN A 57 3.07 -3.93 9.15
CA ASN A 57 3.03 -4.44 7.78
C ASN A 57 2.94 -3.27 6.81
N THR A 58 3.70 -3.34 5.72
CA THR A 58 3.48 -2.49 4.54
C THR A 58 2.43 -3.11 3.61
N ILE A 59 1.97 -2.36 2.62
CA ILE A 59 0.99 -2.87 1.64
C ILE A 59 1.52 -4.09 0.86
N ILE A 60 2.85 -4.23 0.71
CA ILE A 60 3.48 -5.39 0.07
C ILE A 60 3.41 -6.64 0.95
N HIS A 61 3.46 -6.51 2.28
CA HIS A 61 3.19 -7.64 3.17
C HIS A 61 1.77 -8.16 2.98
N VAL A 62 0.78 -7.26 2.88
CA VAL A 62 -0.63 -7.63 2.64
C VAL A 62 -0.76 -8.33 1.29
N CYS A 63 -0.08 -7.84 0.25
CA CYS A 63 -0.07 -8.51 -1.05
C CYS A 63 0.54 -9.91 -0.97
N ALA A 64 1.65 -10.08 -0.25
CA ALA A 64 2.33 -11.37 -0.08
C ALA A 64 1.48 -12.37 0.70
N GLN A 65 0.86 -11.94 1.80
CA GLN A 65 -0.04 -12.75 2.63
C GLN A 65 -1.30 -13.22 1.87
N ASN A 66 -1.75 -12.49 0.85
CA ASN A 66 -2.99 -12.78 0.12
C ASN A 66 -2.74 -13.15 -1.35
N ASN A 67 -1.49 -13.44 -1.72
CA ASN A 67 -1.07 -13.79 -3.08
C ASN A 67 -1.54 -12.77 -4.16
N ARG A 68 -1.52 -11.47 -3.85
CA ARG A 68 -1.92 -10.38 -4.75
C ARG A 68 -0.76 -9.94 -5.65
N LYS A 69 -0.16 -10.89 -6.37
CA LYS A 69 1.02 -10.65 -7.22
C LYS A 69 0.82 -9.51 -8.23
N LYS A 70 -0.36 -9.43 -8.88
CA LYS A 70 -0.66 -8.38 -9.86
C LYS A 70 -0.65 -6.98 -9.24
N LEU A 71 -1.26 -6.83 -8.06
CA LEU A 71 -1.26 -5.57 -7.33
C LEU A 71 0.17 -5.20 -6.91
N ALA A 72 0.93 -6.14 -6.31
CA ALA A 72 2.32 -5.90 -5.93
C ALA A 72 3.19 -5.48 -7.12
N ALA A 73 3.09 -6.18 -8.26
CA ALA A 73 3.83 -5.85 -9.47
C ALA A 73 3.49 -4.44 -9.98
N THR A 74 2.20 -4.09 -9.97
CA THR A 74 1.75 -2.76 -10.39
C THR A 74 2.27 -1.66 -9.47
N LEU A 75 2.29 -1.92 -8.15
CA LEU A 75 2.85 -0.99 -7.17
C LEU A 75 4.35 -0.77 -7.38
N LEU A 76 5.13 -1.84 -7.58
CA LEU A 76 6.57 -1.72 -7.84
C LEU A 76 6.87 -0.98 -9.14
N GLN A 77 6.06 -1.22 -10.19
CA GLN A 77 6.24 -0.55 -11.47
C GLN A 77 5.93 0.96 -11.39
N LYS A 78 4.86 1.34 -10.68
CA LYS A 78 4.44 2.75 -10.58
C LYS A 78 5.17 3.52 -9.49
N TYR A 79 5.62 2.84 -8.44
CA TYR A 79 6.21 3.44 -7.24
C TYR A 79 7.53 2.74 -6.89
N PRO A 80 8.64 3.06 -7.59
CA PRO A 80 9.95 2.43 -7.38
C PRO A 80 10.50 2.57 -5.96
N GLN A 81 10.03 3.55 -5.18
CA GLN A 81 10.38 3.77 -3.78
C GLN A 81 9.73 2.76 -2.81
N CYS A 82 8.89 1.85 -3.31
CA CYS A 82 8.22 0.86 -2.48
C CYS A 82 9.22 -0.11 -1.83
N ASN A 83 9.18 -0.23 -0.51
CA ASN A 83 10.13 -1.01 0.26
C ASN A 83 9.72 -2.49 0.33
N MET A 84 10.43 -3.33 -0.44
CA MET A 84 10.26 -4.78 -0.44
C MET A 84 11.01 -5.51 0.69
N HIS A 85 11.91 -4.82 1.40
CA HIS A 85 12.71 -5.35 2.51
C HIS A 85 12.17 -4.92 3.88
N ALA A 86 11.02 -4.26 3.92
CA ALA A 86 10.46 -3.78 5.17
C ALA A 86 10.19 -4.97 6.11
N GLU A 87 10.60 -4.84 7.37
CA GLU A 87 10.20 -5.73 8.44
C GLU A 87 9.00 -5.16 9.21
N ASN A 88 8.07 -6.05 9.56
CA ASN A 88 6.98 -5.75 10.48
C ASN A 88 7.39 -5.92 11.96
N HIS A 89 6.45 -5.75 12.90
CA HIS A 89 6.75 -5.87 14.34
C HIS A 89 7.16 -7.28 14.78
N LYS A 90 7.05 -8.29 13.91
CA LYS A 90 7.48 -9.67 14.15
C LYS A 90 8.73 -10.05 13.34
N HIS A 91 9.45 -9.06 12.78
CA HIS A 91 10.61 -9.26 11.92
C HIS A 91 10.36 -10.10 10.67
N PHE A 92 9.11 -10.17 10.22
CA PHE A 92 8.79 -10.79 8.95
C PHE A 92 8.87 -9.76 7.84
N THR A 93 9.50 -10.15 6.75
CA THR A 93 9.49 -9.47 5.46
C THR A 93 8.28 -9.90 4.63
N PRO A 94 7.96 -9.21 3.51
CA PRO A 94 6.96 -9.70 2.58
C PRO A 94 7.27 -11.09 2.02
N VAL A 95 8.54 -11.43 1.82
CA VAL A 95 8.93 -12.78 1.36
C VAL A 95 8.54 -13.83 2.40
N ASP A 96 8.83 -13.59 3.68
CA ASP A 96 8.47 -14.51 4.76
C ASP A 96 6.97 -14.75 4.86
N TYR A 97 6.15 -13.71 4.59
CA TYR A 97 4.70 -13.85 4.53
C TYR A 97 4.26 -14.71 3.34
N ALA A 98 4.83 -14.53 2.15
CA ALA A 98 4.50 -15.39 1.02
C ALA A 98 4.85 -16.86 1.32
N GLU A 99 5.97 -17.13 1.98
CA GLU A 99 6.38 -18.51 2.33
C GLU A 99 5.53 -19.11 3.44
N LYS A 100 5.28 -18.36 4.50
CA LYS A 100 4.46 -18.79 5.64
C LYS A 100 3.06 -19.23 5.23
N TYR A 101 2.49 -18.58 4.22
CA TYR A 101 1.16 -18.90 3.69
C TYR A 101 1.18 -19.85 2.48
N GLY A 102 2.36 -20.37 2.11
CA GLY A 102 2.50 -21.38 1.05
C GLY A 102 2.46 -20.85 -0.39
N PHE A 103 2.61 -19.55 -0.59
CA PHE A 103 2.60 -18.92 -1.92
C PHE A 103 4.00 -18.88 -2.54
N ALA A 104 4.55 -20.07 -2.86
CA ALA A 104 5.89 -20.20 -3.43
C ALA A 104 6.12 -19.33 -4.68
N GLY A 105 5.14 -19.27 -5.60
CA GLY A 105 5.24 -18.42 -6.79
C GLY A 105 5.30 -16.91 -6.50
N MET A 106 4.69 -16.46 -5.40
CA MET A 106 4.80 -15.08 -4.93
C MET A 106 6.16 -14.83 -4.26
N ALA A 107 6.63 -15.76 -3.42
CA ALA A 107 7.92 -15.66 -2.77
C ALA A 107 9.08 -15.60 -3.78
N THR A 108 9.07 -16.50 -4.77
CA THR A 108 10.06 -16.50 -5.87
C THR A 108 10.02 -15.18 -6.63
N TRP A 109 8.83 -14.71 -7.00
CA TRP A 109 8.68 -13.45 -7.73
C TRP A 109 9.17 -12.23 -6.92
N LEU A 110 8.92 -12.19 -5.60
CA LEU A 110 9.44 -11.12 -4.74
C LEU A 110 10.97 -11.12 -4.70
N ARG A 111 11.61 -12.29 -4.54
CA ARG A 111 13.08 -12.43 -4.56
C ARG A 111 13.68 -11.98 -5.89
N GLU A 112 13.10 -12.40 -7.00
CA GLU A 112 13.52 -11.98 -8.34
C GLU A 112 13.39 -10.48 -8.52
N SER A 113 12.27 -9.90 -8.07
CA SER A 113 12.01 -8.47 -8.17
C SER A 113 13.00 -7.65 -7.33
N ILE A 114 13.33 -8.13 -6.13
CA ILE A 114 14.37 -7.55 -5.25
C ILE A 114 15.73 -7.53 -5.97
N ALA A 115 16.18 -8.69 -6.46
CA ALA A 115 17.48 -8.82 -7.13
C ALA A 115 17.58 -7.95 -8.40
N GLN A 116 16.47 -7.82 -9.15
CA GLN A 116 16.39 -6.95 -10.32
C GLN A 116 16.51 -5.48 -9.94
N ASN A 117 15.86 -5.04 -8.87
CA ASN A 117 15.87 -3.65 -8.42
C ASN A 117 17.27 -3.24 -7.92
N GLU A 118 17.95 -4.12 -7.18
CA GLU A 118 19.34 -3.93 -6.75
C GLU A 118 20.31 -3.87 -7.94
N SER A 119 20.14 -4.75 -8.92
CA SER A 119 20.97 -4.78 -10.14
C SER A 119 20.80 -3.52 -10.98
N GLN A 120 19.59 -2.94 -11.03
CA GLN A 120 19.33 -1.70 -11.74
C GLN A 120 19.95 -0.51 -11.02
N ALA A 121 19.86 -0.47 -9.69
CA ALA A 121 20.55 0.53 -8.88
C ALA A 121 22.07 0.52 -9.15
N ALA A 122 22.70 -0.67 -9.13
CA ALA A 122 24.13 -0.84 -9.38
C ALA A 122 24.59 -0.49 -10.81
N ARG A 123 23.73 -0.64 -11.82
CA ARG A 123 24.03 -0.23 -13.20
C ARG A 123 24.01 1.28 -13.38
N ASN A 124 23.12 1.98 -12.67
CA ASN A 124 22.98 3.44 -12.81
C ASN A 124 24.17 4.19 -12.19
N VAL A 125 24.74 3.71 -11.09
CA VAL A 125 25.96 4.31 -10.50
C VAL A 125 27.18 4.15 -11.40
N SER A 126 27.27 3.09 -12.21
CA SER A 126 28.40 2.85 -13.10
C SER A 126 28.42 3.72 -14.37
N LYS A 127 27.30 4.39 -14.71
CA LYS A 127 27.21 5.27 -15.91
C LYS A 127 27.67 6.71 -15.68
N PHE A 128 27.97 7.08 -14.43
CA PHE A 128 28.43 8.43 -14.05
C PHE A 128 29.91 8.46 -13.66
N ARG A 129 30.69 7.46 -14.10
CA ARG A 129 32.12 7.36 -13.83
C ARG A 129 32.94 7.43 -15.11
#